data_AF-D4K5G9-F1
#
_entry.id   AF-D4K5G9-F1
#
_cell.length_a   1.000
_cell.length_b   1.000
_cell.length_c   1.000
_cell.angle_alpha   90.00
_cell.angle_beta   90.00
_cell.angle_gamma   90.00
#
_symmetry.space_group_name_H-M   'P 1'
#
loop_
_entity.id
_entity.type
_entity.pdbx_description
1 polymer ?
#
loop_
_entity_poly.entity_id
_entity_poly.type
_entity_poly.pdbx_seq_one_letter_code
_entity_poly.pdbx_strand_id
1 'polypeptide(L)'
;MDVAFEPNNDARSEKAYTKNLPMLKIQTHETVNPEDWQGLLADTPPGMEKVFWCIGCAGMFMVNTEDKFDVWCAYCITVAQSVVTACDEDADEDRIYLMGFGLAARTFNFAAHPVRRGECDPAPFIKAAQYECKDDVEFFSMWHLLVVLIELLRLSETEDMHDMVSAMVKMNRVRARYRQAADKLPKRDAQ
;
A
#
# COMPACT_ATOMS: atom_id res chain seq x y z
N MET A 1 15.64 -28.42 45.68
CA MET A 1 16.08 -27.99 44.34
C MET A 1 14.92 -27.19 43.81
N ASP A 2 14.96 -25.86 43.94
CA ASP A 2 13.90 -25.00 43.41
C ASP A 2 14.09 -24.91 41.90
N VAL A 3 13.22 -25.61 41.17
CA VAL A 3 13.15 -25.50 39.71
C VAL A 3 12.36 -24.22 39.42
N ALA A 4 13.08 -23.15 39.09
CA ALA A 4 12.47 -21.95 38.54
C ALA A 4 12.12 -22.22 37.08
N PHE A 5 10.82 -22.26 36.77
CA PHE A 5 10.34 -22.31 35.39
C PHE A 5 10.43 -20.91 34.78
N GLU A 6 11.00 -20.82 33.58
CA GLU A 6 10.99 -19.55 32.83
C GLU A 6 9.55 -19.20 32.41
N PRO A 7 9.19 -17.91 32.35
CA PRO A 7 7.89 -17.47 31.87
C PRO A 7 7.67 -17.89 30.41
N ASN A 8 6.46 -18.36 30.09
CA ASN A 8 6.06 -18.63 28.71
C ASN A 8 6.13 -17.36 27.84
N ASN A 9 6.35 -17.57 26.55
CA ASN A 9 6.52 -16.50 25.58
C ASN A 9 5.20 -15.84 25.12
N ASP A 10 4.08 -16.11 25.81
CA ASP A 10 2.73 -15.76 25.37
C ASP A 10 2.55 -14.26 25.13
N ALA A 11 3.00 -13.42 26.08
CA ALA A 11 2.91 -11.95 25.95
C ALA A 11 3.72 -11.38 24.77
N ARG A 12 4.86 -12.00 24.44
CA ARG A 12 5.67 -11.60 23.28
C ARG A 12 4.96 -11.99 21.98
N SER A 13 4.38 -13.19 21.94
CA SER A 13 3.62 -13.69 20.79
C SER A 13 2.40 -12.82 20.54
N GLU A 14 1.65 -12.46 21.59
CA GLU A 14 0.48 -11.58 21.49
C GLU A 14 0.86 -10.20 20.97
N LYS A 15 1.91 -9.58 21.51
CA LYS A 15 2.40 -8.29 21.01
C LYS A 15 2.81 -8.37 19.53
N ALA A 16 3.51 -9.43 19.13
CA ALA A 16 3.90 -9.64 17.74
C ALA A 16 2.68 -9.85 16.82
N TYR A 17 1.67 -10.58 17.28
CA TYR A 17 0.43 -10.78 16.55
C TYR A 17 -0.32 -9.47 16.35
N THR A 18 -0.63 -8.74 17.42
CA THR A 18 -1.40 -7.48 17.35
C THR A 18 -0.71 -6.42 16.51
N LYS A 19 0.62 -6.35 16.55
CA LYS A 19 1.41 -5.47 15.67
C LYS A 19 1.22 -5.81 14.19
N ASN A 20 1.15 -7.10 13.85
CA ASN A 20 1.13 -7.57 12.46
C ASN A 20 -0.27 -7.91 11.95
N LEU A 21 -1.30 -7.75 12.77
CA LEU A 21 -2.68 -8.13 12.45
C LEU A 21 -3.20 -7.52 11.13
N PRO A 22 -3.01 -6.22 10.83
CA PRO A 22 -3.46 -5.67 9.55
C PRO A 22 -2.82 -6.38 8.36
N MET A 23 -1.50 -6.63 8.42
CA MET A 23 -0.78 -7.32 7.35
C MET A 23 -1.24 -8.78 7.19
N LEU A 24 -1.52 -9.47 8.30
CA LEU A 24 -2.09 -10.82 8.24
C LEU A 24 -3.45 -10.82 7.55
N LYS A 25 -4.35 -9.90 7.91
CA LYS A 25 -5.67 -9.76 7.30
C LYS A 25 -5.60 -9.39 5.82
N ILE A 26 -4.67 -8.51 5.43
CA ILE A 26 -4.42 -8.18 4.02
C ILE A 26 -3.97 -9.42 3.24
N GLN A 27 -3.09 -10.23 3.82
CA GLN A 27 -2.61 -11.47 3.18
C GLN A 27 -3.71 -12.53 3.05
N THR A 28 -4.68 -12.56 3.97
CA THR A 28 -5.82 -13.49 3.95
C THR A 28 -7.09 -12.89 3.32
N HIS A 29 -7.00 -11.68 2.76
CA HIS A 29 -8.11 -10.94 2.18
C HIS A 29 -9.32 -10.76 3.14
N GLU A 30 -9.03 -10.63 4.44
CA GLU A 30 -10.03 -10.29 5.46
C GLU A 30 -10.26 -8.78 5.53
N THR A 31 -11.43 -8.37 6.02
CA THR A 31 -11.71 -6.96 6.29
C THR A 31 -10.78 -6.42 7.36
N VAL A 32 -10.06 -5.35 7.03
CA VAL A 32 -9.22 -4.59 7.97
C VAL A 32 -10.05 -3.45 8.53
N ASN A 33 -10.26 -3.46 9.83
CA ASN A 33 -10.97 -2.40 10.54
C ASN A 33 -9.98 -1.39 11.15
N PRO A 34 -10.43 -0.16 11.48
CA PRO A 34 -9.58 0.85 12.09
C PRO A 34 -8.84 0.38 13.36
N GLU A 35 -9.50 -0.43 14.20
CA GLU A 35 -8.92 -0.95 15.45
C GLU A 35 -7.75 -1.92 15.23
N ASP A 36 -7.68 -2.60 14.07
CA ASP A 36 -6.61 -3.55 13.78
C ASP A 36 -5.24 -2.86 13.71
N TRP A 37 -5.22 -1.57 13.37
CA TRP A 37 -4.00 -0.78 13.21
C TRP A 37 -3.35 -0.36 14.54
N GLN A 38 -4.05 -0.45 15.67
CA GLN A 38 -3.59 0.09 16.95
C GLN A 38 -2.22 -0.46 17.38
N GLY A 39 -2.01 -1.77 17.20
CA GLY A 39 -0.73 -2.42 17.52
C GLY A 39 0.43 -1.88 16.67
N LEU A 40 0.18 -1.65 15.38
CA LEU A 40 1.20 -1.11 14.46
C LEU A 40 1.44 0.39 14.71
N LEU A 41 0.38 1.15 14.99
CA LEU A 41 0.44 2.58 15.28
C LEU A 41 1.20 2.89 16.57
N ALA A 42 1.07 2.04 17.60
CA ALA A 42 1.84 2.16 18.84
C ALA A 42 3.36 2.05 18.60
N ASP A 43 3.77 1.39 17.52
CA ASP A 43 5.16 1.20 17.12
C ASP A 43 5.65 2.22 16.06
N THR A 44 4.85 3.27 15.78
CA THR A 44 5.24 4.31 14.80
C THR A 44 6.52 5.03 15.25
N PRO A 45 7.58 5.10 14.42
CA PRO A 45 8.80 5.82 14.76
C PRO A 45 8.55 7.31 15.06
N PRO A 46 9.29 7.92 16.00
CA PRO A 46 9.16 9.35 16.27
C PRO A 46 9.39 10.20 15.02
N GLY A 47 8.46 11.13 14.75
CA GLY A 47 8.51 12.01 13.58
C GLY A 47 8.08 11.37 12.26
N MET A 48 7.64 10.10 12.27
CA MET A 48 7.05 9.46 11.12
C MET A 48 5.54 9.77 11.04
N GLU A 49 5.08 10.11 9.84
CA GLU A 49 3.66 10.25 9.56
C GLU A 49 2.97 8.88 9.73
N LYS A 50 1.88 8.86 10.49
CA LYS A 50 1.21 7.60 10.90
C LYS A 50 0.57 6.88 9.72
N VAL A 51 -0.14 7.63 8.86
CA VAL A 51 -0.75 7.07 7.65
C VAL A 51 0.32 6.48 6.74
N PHE A 52 1.41 7.22 6.49
CA PHE A 52 2.57 6.69 5.76
C PHE A 52 3.17 5.42 6.39
N TRP A 53 3.34 5.39 7.72
CA TRP A 53 3.85 4.20 8.42
C TRP A 53 2.98 2.97 8.18
N CYS A 54 1.66 3.09 8.33
CA CYS A 54 0.71 2.00 8.12
C CYS A 54 0.68 1.53 6.66
N ILE A 55 0.50 2.45 5.69
CA ILE A 55 0.46 2.11 4.25
C ILE A 55 1.80 1.54 3.78
N GLY A 56 2.91 2.12 4.23
CA GLY A 56 4.24 1.66 3.89
C GLY A 56 4.54 0.26 4.42
N CYS A 57 4.12 -0.04 5.65
CA CYS A 57 4.26 -1.37 6.24
C CYS A 57 3.35 -2.41 5.56
N ALA A 58 2.09 -2.04 5.29
CA ALA A 58 1.15 -2.88 4.55
C ALA A 58 1.69 -3.24 3.15
N GLY A 59 2.36 -2.29 2.50
CA GLY A 59 3.00 -2.49 1.21
C GLY A 59 4.28 -3.33 1.21
N MET A 60 4.77 -3.85 2.35
CA MET A 60 6.03 -4.59 2.38
C MET A 60 5.95 -5.98 1.76
N PHE A 61 4.76 -6.57 1.68
CA PHE A 61 4.57 -7.95 1.23
C PHE A 61 3.71 -7.99 -0.01
N MET A 62 4.12 -8.80 -0.99
CA MET A 62 3.22 -9.20 -2.06
C MET A 62 2.16 -10.14 -1.49
N VAL A 63 0.94 -10.05 -2.00
CA VAL A 63 -0.18 -10.92 -1.61
C VAL A 63 -0.34 -12.02 -2.66
N ASN A 64 -0.62 -13.22 -2.19
CA ASN A 64 -0.99 -14.35 -3.04
C ASN A 64 -2.52 -14.45 -3.09
N THR A 65 -3.15 -13.55 -3.84
CA THR A 65 -4.60 -13.53 -4.04
C THR A 65 -4.97 -14.15 -5.40
N GLU A 66 -6.12 -14.83 -5.47
CA GLU A 66 -6.73 -15.28 -6.73
C GLU A 66 -7.55 -14.19 -7.44
N ASP A 67 -7.65 -13.01 -6.82
CA ASP A 67 -8.43 -11.89 -7.36
C ASP A 67 -7.87 -11.34 -8.66
N LYS A 68 -8.78 -10.75 -9.45
CA LYS A 68 -8.39 -9.81 -10.49
C LYS A 68 -7.87 -8.51 -9.88
N PHE A 69 -7.04 -7.80 -10.64
CA PHE A 69 -6.38 -6.59 -10.14
C PHE A 69 -7.36 -5.47 -9.75
N ASP A 70 -8.46 -5.29 -10.48
CA ASP A 70 -9.51 -4.31 -10.17
C ASP A 70 -10.23 -4.60 -8.84
N VAL A 71 -10.53 -5.88 -8.58
CA VAL A 71 -11.09 -6.34 -7.30
C VAL A 71 -10.10 -6.08 -6.16
N TRP A 72 -8.82 -6.39 -6.39
CA TRP A 72 -7.76 -6.11 -5.42
C TRP A 72 -7.62 -4.60 -5.14
N CYS A 73 -7.75 -3.75 -6.15
CA CYS A 73 -7.78 -2.30 -5.97
C CYS A 73 -8.95 -1.85 -5.09
N ALA A 74 -10.16 -2.36 -5.32
CA ALA A 74 -11.32 -2.06 -4.50
C ALA A 74 -11.08 -2.43 -3.03
N TYR A 75 -10.50 -3.61 -2.78
CA TYR A 75 -10.10 -4.02 -1.44
C TYR A 75 -9.07 -3.06 -0.82
N CYS A 76 -7.98 -2.74 -1.52
CA CYS A 76 -6.95 -1.83 -1.00
C CYS A 76 -7.46 -0.41 -0.72
N ILE A 77 -8.49 0.06 -1.43
CA ILE A 77 -9.17 1.33 -1.12
C ILE A 77 -9.84 1.26 0.26
N THR A 78 -10.51 0.14 0.59
CA THR A 78 -11.08 -0.05 1.93
C THR A 78 -10.00 -0.12 3.02
N VAL A 79 -8.86 -0.74 2.71
CA VAL A 79 -7.70 -0.76 3.60
C VAL A 79 -7.17 0.66 3.84
N ALA A 80 -6.99 1.45 2.79
CA ALA A 80 -6.55 2.85 2.91
C ALA A 80 -7.54 3.69 3.75
N GLN A 81 -8.84 3.52 3.53
CA GLN A 81 -9.88 4.16 4.34
C GLN A 81 -9.75 3.77 5.82
N SER A 82 -9.53 2.49 6.12
CA SER A 82 -9.38 2.02 7.51
C SER A 82 -8.17 2.64 8.22
N VAL A 83 -7.05 2.85 7.50
CA VAL A 83 -5.85 3.52 8.02
C VAL A 83 -6.15 4.98 8.36
N VAL A 84 -6.76 5.71 7.43
CA VAL A 84 -7.13 7.13 7.62
C VAL A 84 -8.00 7.28 8.86
N THR A 85 -9.02 6.44 8.99
CA THR A 85 -9.90 6.43 10.16
C THR A 85 -9.16 6.06 11.45
N ALA A 86 -8.25 5.09 11.42
CA ALA A 86 -7.45 4.71 12.58
C ALA A 86 -6.49 5.82 13.05
N CYS A 87 -6.02 6.63 12.10
CA CYS A 87 -5.12 7.75 12.35
C CYS A 87 -5.83 9.04 12.77
N ASP A 88 -7.17 9.07 12.75
CA ASP A 88 -8.00 10.27 12.95
C ASP A 88 -7.60 11.41 11.99
N GLU A 89 -7.27 11.06 10.74
CA GLU A 89 -6.97 12.02 9.69
C GLU A 89 -8.20 12.30 8.82
N ASP A 90 -8.36 13.56 8.43
CA ASP A 90 -9.32 13.95 7.40
C ASP A 90 -8.66 13.82 6.03
N ALA A 91 -9.18 12.94 5.18
CA ALA A 91 -8.67 12.72 3.83
C ALA A 91 -9.82 12.74 2.84
N ASP A 92 -9.65 13.49 1.75
CA ASP A 92 -10.59 13.45 0.64
C ASP A 92 -10.54 12.10 -0.09
N GLU A 93 -11.60 11.84 -0.85
CA GLU A 93 -11.79 10.59 -1.58
C GLU A 93 -10.67 10.34 -2.60
N ASP A 94 -10.15 11.38 -3.25
CA ASP A 94 -9.09 11.24 -4.24
C ASP A 94 -7.75 10.85 -3.58
N ARG A 95 -7.45 11.32 -2.36
CA ARG A 95 -6.30 10.88 -1.55
C ARG A 95 -6.43 9.40 -1.18
N ILE A 96 -7.62 8.97 -0.76
CA ILE A 96 -7.91 7.57 -0.43
C ILE A 96 -7.73 6.67 -1.67
N TYR A 97 -8.24 7.11 -2.83
CA TYR A 97 -8.03 6.37 -4.08
C TYR A 97 -6.56 6.27 -4.47
N LEU A 98 -5.80 7.37 -4.35
CA LEU A 98 -4.36 7.33 -4.59
C LEU A 98 -3.66 6.30 -3.70
N MET A 99 -3.96 6.30 -2.39
CA MET A 99 -3.39 5.34 -1.44
C MET A 99 -3.80 3.90 -1.75
N GLY A 100 -5.08 3.66 -2.02
CA GLY A 100 -5.60 2.33 -2.35
C GLY A 100 -4.99 1.76 -3.63
N PHE A 101 -4.94 2.54 -4.71
CA PHE A 101 -4.30 2.13 -5.96
C PHE A 101 -2.79 1.92 -5.79
N GLY A 102 -2.11 2.81 -5.06
CA GLY A 102 -0.68 2.68 -4.78
C GLY A 102 -0.36 1.42 -3.98
N LEU A 103 -1.18 1.10 -2.97
CA LEU A 103 -1.06 -0.12 -2.17
C LEU A 103 -1.31 -1.37 -3.01
N ALA A 104 -2.38 -1.37 -3.82
CA ALA A 104 -2.69 -2.47 -4.72
C ALA A 104 -1.57 -2.72 -5.73
N ALA A 105 -1.08 -1.67 -6.37
CA ALA A 105 0.02 -1.73 -7.33
C ALA A 105 1.30 -2.30 -6.73
N ARG A 106 1.57 -2.01 -5.46
CA ARG A 106 2.76 -2.49 -4.76
C ARG A 106 2.66 -3.94 -4.29
N THR A 107 1.46 -4.40 -3.96
CA THR A 107 1.23 -5.69 -3.28
C THR A 107 0.73 -6.78 -4.22
N PHE A 108 0.11 -6.43 -5.35
CA PHE A 108 -0.43 -7.41 -6.28
C PHE A 108 0.69 -8.19 -6.98
N ASN A 109 0.54 -9.53 -7.04
CA ASN A 109 1.52 -10.40 -7.67
C ASN A 109 1.27 -10.54 -9.18
N PHE A 110 1.66 -9.52 -9.95
CA PHE A 110 1.52 -9.51 -11.41
C PHE A 110 2.25 -10.66 -12.13
N ALA A 111 3.26 -11.29 -11.50
CA ALA A 111 3.95 -12.42 -12.08
C ALA A 111 3.12 -13.71 -12.01
N ALA A 112 2.38 -13.91 -10.92
CA ALA A 112 1.46 -15.04 -10.77
C ALA A 112 0.12 -14.79 -11.47
N HIS A 113 -0.35 -13.53 -11.45
CA HIS A 113 -1.65 -13.12 -11.99
C HIS A 113 -1.46 -11.96 -12.99
N PRO A 114 -0.95 -12.21 -14.21
CA PRO A 114 -0.73 -11.16 -15.18
C PRO A 114 -2.06 -10.56 -15.66
N VAL A 115 -2.16 -9.23 -15.65
CA VAL A 115 -3.30 -8.50 -16.22
C VAL A 115 -3.24 -8.61 -17.75
N ARG A 116 -4.33 -9.03 -18.38
CA ARG A 116 -4.43 -9.11 -19.84
C ARG A 116 -5.16 -7.89 -20.42
N ARG A 117 -5.00 -7.71 -21.73
CA ARG A 117 -5.69 -6.65 -22.49
C ARG A 117 -7.19 -6.67 -22.21
N GLY A 118 -7.73 -5.52 -21.80
CA GLY A 118 -9.16 -5.34 -21.52
C GLY A 118 -9.66 -5.87 -20.18
N GLU A 119 -8.80 -6.47 -19.34
CA GLU A 119 -9.22 -6.99 -18.02
C GLU A 119 -9.27 -5.91 -16.93
N CYS A 120 -8.61 -4.77 -17.15
CA CYS A 120 -8.59 -3.66 -16.20
C CYS A 120 -8.70 -2.34 -16.97
N ASP A 121 -9.65 -1.49 -16.58
CA ASP A 121 -9.84 -0.17 -17.14
C ASP A 121 -8.79 0.81 -16.59
N PRO A 122 -7.96 1.45 -17.45
CA PRO A 122 -6.98 2.43 -16.98
C PRO A 122 -7.60 3.76 -16.53
N ALA A 123 -8.85 4.09 -16.86
CA ALA A 123 -9.43 5.42 -16.61
C ALA A 123 -9.39 5.87 -15.13
N PRO A 124 -9.70 5.03 -14.12
CA PRO A 124 -9.57 5.41 -12.71
C PRO A 124 -8.13 5.73 -12.31
N PHE A 125 -7.15 5.00 -12.86
CA PHE A 125 -5.73 5.21 -12.61
C PHE A 125 -5.23 6.50 -13.27
N ILE A 126 -5.72 6.83 -14.48
CA ILE A 126 -5.42 8.11 -15.14
C ILE A 126 -5.93 9.28 -14.30
N LYS A 127 -7.16 9.18 -13.77
CA LYS A 127 -7.72 10.20 -12.86
C LYS A 127 -6.85 10.35 -11.61
N ALA A 128 -6.56 9.26 -10.91
CA ALA A 128 -5.73 9.27 -9.71
C ALA A 128 -4.30 9.78 -9.99
N ALA A 129 -3.75 9.48 -11.17
CA ALA A 129 -2.46 10.01 -11.62
C ALA A 129 -2.46 11.53 -11.84
N GLN A 130 -3.59 12.23 -11.79
CA GLN A 130 -3.63 13.70 -11.77
C GLN A 130 -3.46 14.29 -10.36
N TYR A 131 -3.61 13.50 -9.29
CA TYR A 131 -3.56 13.98 -7.91
C TYR A 131 -2.25 14.69 -7.57
N GLU A 132 -2.32 15.87 -6.93
CA GLU A 132 -1.13 16.66 -6.60
C GLU A 132 -0.57 16.29 -5.22
N CYS A 133 0.55 15.55 -5.21
CA CYS A 133 1.18 15.04 -3.99
C CYS A 133 1.82 16.14 -3.13
N LYS A 134 1.67 16.01 -1.82
CA LYS A 134 2.08 16.95 -0.77
C LYS A 134 2.95 16.28 0.29
N ASP A 135 2.64 15.03 0.65
CA ASP A 135 3.29 14.31 1.74
C ASP A 135 3.90 12.95 1.31
N ASP A 136 4.53 12.26 2.27
CA ASP A 136 5.28 11.04 2.00
C ASP A 136 4.39 9.91 1.50
N VAL A 137 3.20 9.72 2.08
CA VAL A 137 2.29 8.64 1.66
C VAL A 137 1.77 8.86 0.25
N GLU A 138 1.52 10.10 -0.14
CA GLU A 138 1.07 10.44 -1.48
C GLU A 138 2.19 10.24 -2.50
N PHE A 139 3.42 10.70 -2.23
CA PHE A 139 4.57 10.44 -3.12
C PHE A 139 4.88 8.95 -3.25
N PHE A 140 4.76 8.21 -2.14
CA PHE A 140 4.96 6.77 -2.13
C PHE A 140 3.92 6.04 -2.97
N SER A 141 2.64 6.35 -2.77
CA SER A 141 1.52 5.70 -3.46
C SER A 141 1.50 6.05 -4.94
N MET A 142 1.74 7.32 -5.28
CA MET A 142 1.83 7.81 -6.66
C MET A 142 2.91 7.09 -7.47
N TRP A 143 4.06 6.80 -6.87
CA TRP A 143 5.11 6.05 -7.57
C TRP A 143 4.62 4.68 -8.05
N HIS A 144 4.03 3.89 -7.15
CA HIS A 144 3.54 2.54 -7.49
C HIS A 144 2.36 2.59 -8.46
N LEU A 145 1.44 3.54 -8.25
CA LEU A 145 0.34 3.78 -9.18
C LEU A 145 0.84 4.06 -10.59
N LEU A 146 1.81 4.98 -10.76
CA LEU A 146 2.34 5.35 -12.07
C LEU A 146 3.05 4.19 -12.77
N VAL A 147 3.77 3.35 -12.02
CA VAL A 147 4.40 2.13 -12.56
C VAL A 147 3.35 1.23 -13.20
N VAL A 148 2.28 0.93 -12.47
CA VAL A 148 1.22 0.05 -12.98
C VAL A 148 0.40 0.71 -14.08
N LEU A 149 0.09 2.02 -13.97
CA LEU A 149 -0.62 2.75 -15.01
C LEU A 149 0.12 2.67 -16.36
N ILE A 150 1.45 2.80 -16.37
CA ILE A 150 2.25 2.66 -17.60
C ILE A 150 2.08 1.25 -18.20
N GLU A 151 2.06 0.20 -17.38
CA GLU A 151 1.82 -1.17 -17.88
C GLU A 151 0.38 -1.36 -18.38
N LEU A 152 -0.62 -0.83 -17.67
CA LEU A 152 -2.02 -0.90 -18.10
C LEU A 152 -2.25 -0.16 -19.42
N LEU A 153 -1.64 1.01 -19.62
CA LEU A 153 -1.73 1.77 -20.86
C LEU A 153 -1.07 1.06 -22.04
N ARG A 154 0.00 0.28 -21.82
CA ARG A 154 0.58 -0.58 -22.87
C ARG A 154 -0.34 -1.73 -23.27
N LEU A 155 -1.20 -2.17 -22.36
CA LEU A 155 -2.15 -3.24 -22.58
C LEU A 155 -3.49 -2.74 -23.15
N SER A 156 -3.77 -1.44 -23.08
CA SER A 156 -5.03 -0.85 -23.51
C SER A 156 -5.21 -0.94 -25.04
N GLU A 157 -6.47 -1.00 -25.48
CA GLU A 157 -6.79 -1.11 -26.92
C GLU A 157 -6.56 0.18 -27.70
N THR A 158 -6.54 1.32 -27.00
CA THR A 158 -6.50 2.65 -27.60
C THR A 158 -5.11 3.27 -27.66
N GLU A 159 -4.06 2.59 -27.18
CA GLU A 159 -2.67 3.07 -27.12
C GLU A 159 -2.60 4.60 -26.93
N ASP A 160 -3.10 5.10 -25.80
CA ASP A 160 -3.06 6.54 -25.53
C ASP A 160 -1.63 6.95 -25.12
N MET A 161 -0.79 7.17 -26.14
CA MET A 161 0.59 7.60 -25.99
C MET A 161 0.70 8.90 -25.19
N HIS A 162 -0.32 9.78 -25.24
CA HIS A 162 -0.29 11.04 -24.51
C HIS A 162 -0.34 10.79 -23.00
N ASP A 163 -1.27 9.95 -22.54
CA ASP A 163 -1.39 9.61 -21.13
C ASP A 163 -0.19 8.83 -20.62
N MET A 164 0.38 7.95 -21.45
CA MET A 164 1.59 7.21 -21.09
C MET A 164 2.79 8.16 -20.91
N VAL A 165 2.99 9.12 -21.84
CA VAL A 165 4.04 10.13 -21.73
C VAL A 165 3.81 11.02 -20.50
N SER A 166 2.57 11.44 -20.25
CA SER A 166 2.20 12.23 -19.07
C SER A 166 2.55 11.51 -17.77
N ALA A 167 2.21 10.22 -17.66
CA ALA A 167 2.55 9.38 -16.52
C ALA A 167 4.08 9.28 -16.32
N MET A 168 4.84 9.05 -17.39
CA MET A 168 6.31 9.00 -17.33
C MET A 168 6.94 10.33 -16.90
N VAL A 169 6.42 11.46 -17.37
CA VAL A 169 6.87 12.79 -16.95
C VAL A 169 6.60 13.01 -15.47
N LYS A 170 5.41 12.65 -14.99
CA LYS A 170 5.07 12.76 -13.56
C LYS A 170 5.93 11.84 -12.70
N MET A 171 6.19 10.61 -13.17
CA MET A 171 7.06 9.65 -12.50
C MET A 171 8.47 10.23 -12.28
N ASN A 172 9.01 10.95 -13.27
CA ASN A 172 10.30 11.64 -13.12
C ASN A 172 10.25 12.76 -12.05
N ARG A 173 9.14 13.50 -11.95
CA ARG A 173 8.97 14.58 -10.95
C ARG A 173 8.86 14.03 -9.52
N VAL A 174 8.17 12.93 -9.32
CA VAL A 174 7.93 12.35 -7.97
C VAL A 174 9.08 11.47 -7.47
N ARG A 175 9.95 10.98 -8.37
CA ARG A 175 11.00 9.99 -8.07
C ARG A 175 11.87 10.32 -6.87
N ALA A 176 12.34 11.56 -6.76
CA ALA A 176 13.24 11.96 -5.68
C ALA A 176 12.54 11.92 -4.31
N ARG A 177 11.30 12.41 -4.24
CA ARG A 177 10.50 12.42 -3.02
C ARG A 177 10.05 11.01 -2.64
N TYR A 178 9.65 10.19 -3.62
CA TYR A 178 9.39 8.77 -3.42
C TYR A 178 10.57 8.06 -2.75
N ARG A 179 11.81 8.26 -3.25
CA ARG A 179 13.01 7.63 -2.67
C ARG A 179 13.23 8.05 -1.23
N GLN A 180 13.10 9.35 -0.94
CA GLN A 180 13.20 9.87 0.42
C GLN A 180 12.17 9.26 1.36
N ALA A 181 10.92 9.12 0.92
CA ALA A 181 9.86 8.47 1.69
C ALA A 181 10.18 6.98 1.90
N ALA A 182 10.50 6.25 0.83
CA ALA A 182 10.79 4.83 0.88
C ALA A 182 11.99 4.48 1.79
N ASP A 183 13.00 5.34 1.88
CA ASP A 183 14.15 5.15 2.77
C ASP A 183 13.81 5.24 4.26
N LYS A 184 12.66 5.83 4.63
CA LYS A 184 12.18 5.89 6.03
C LYS A 184 11.53 4.58 6.48
N LEU A 185 11.07 3.74 5.55
CA LEU A 185 10.40 2.49 5.89
C LEU A 185 11.39 1.44 6.41
N PRO A 186 10.92 0.49 7.24
CA PRO A 186 11.75 -0.59 7.72
C PRO A 186 12.37 -1.32 6.54
N LYS A 187 13.70 -1.38 6.51
CA LYS A 187 14.40 -2.22 5.55
C LYS A 187 14.27 -3.65 6.05
N ARG A 188 14.02 -4.60 5.14
CA ARG A 188 14.31 -6.00 5.45
C ARG A 188 15.77 -6.03 5.88
N ASP A 189 16.05 -6.41 7.13
CA ASP A 189 17.39 -6.86 7.47
C ASP A 189 17.75 -7.90 6.39
N ALA A 190 18.83 -7.65 5.65
CA ALA A 190 19.33 -8.60 4.69
C ALA A 190 19.69 -9.87 5.49
N GLN A 191 18.79 -10.85 5.48
CA GLN A 191 19.08 -12.20 5.90
C GLN A 191 20.02 -12.84 4.88
#